data_AF-A0A946UMH1-F1
#
_entry.id   AF-A0A946UMH1-F1
#
_cell.length_a   1.000
_cell.length_b   1.000
_cell.length_c   1.000
_cell.angle_alpha   90.00
_cell.angle_beta   90.00
_cell.angle_gamma   90.00
#
_symmetry.space_group_name_H-M   'P 1'
#
loop_
_entity.id
_entity.type
_entity.pdbx_description
1 polymer ?
#
loop_
_entity_poly.entity_id
_entity_poly.type
_entity_poly.pdbx_seq_one_letter_code
_entity_poly.pdbx_strand_id
1 'polypeptide(L)' 'MIQMQTVLDAADNSGARRVQCIKVLGGSKRRYAAVGDVIKVSVKDAIPRGKVK' A
#
# COMPACT_ATOMS: atom_id res chain seq x y z
N MET A 1 -8.67 -8.80 -3.34
CA MET A 1 -9.01 -8.60 -1.91
C MET A 1 -7.70 -8.33 -1.18
N ILE A 2 -7.57 -7.19 -0.51
CA ILE A 2 -6.34 -6.74 0.17
C ILE A 2 -6.60 -6.68 1.67
N GLN A 3 -5.71 -7.21 2.50
CA GLN A 3 -5.79 -7.14 3.95
C GLN A 3 -4.50 -6.58 4.55
N MET A 4 -4.47 -6.45 5.88
CA MET A 4 -3.22 -6.09 6.57
C MET A 4 -2.11 -7.09 6.23
N GLN A 5 -0.88 -6.58 6.15
CA GLN A 5 0.35 -7.31 5.81
C GLN A 5 0.44 -7.83 4.37
N THR A 6 -0.58 -7.64 3.52
CA THR A 6 -0.48 -7.90 2.08
C THR A 6 0.59 -7.00 1.44
N VAL A 7 1.51 -7.61 0.69
CA VAL A 7 2.49 -6.90 -0.14
C VAL A 7 1.91 -6.72 -1.54
N LEU A 8 2.07 -5.51 -2.09
CA LEU A 8 1.55 -5.10 -3.39
C LEU A 8 2.67 -4.41 -4.16
N ASP A 9 2.63 -4.54 -5.48
CA ASP A 9 3.47 -3.74 -6.37
C ASP A 9 2.86 -2.35 -6.57
N ALA A 10 3.71 -1.33 -6.55
CA ALA A 10 3.30 0.04 -6.81
C ALA A 10 3.25 0.27 -8.33
N ALA A 11 2.10 0.73 -8.83
CA ALA A 11 1.87 1.10 -10.22
C ALA A 11 1.80 2.63 -10.36
N ASP A 12 2.85 3.32 -9.93
CA ASP A 12 2.96 4.77 -10.02
C ASP A 12 4.40 5.22 -10.34
N ASN A 13 4.62 6.53 -10.42
CA ASN A 13 5.93 7.16 -10.63
C ASN A 13 6.50 7.81 -9.36
N SER A 14 6.01 7.44 -8.17
CA SER A 14 6.51 7.97 -6.89
C SER A 14 7.92 7.46 -6.56
N GLY A 15 8.27 6.30 -7.12
CA GLY A 15 9.52 5.59 -6.88
C GLY A 15 9.40 4.42 -5.90
N ALA A 16 8.23 4.17 -5.32
CA ALA A 16 7.97 2.91 -4.63
C ALA A 16 7.96 1.75 -5.64
N ARG A 17 8.47 0.58 -5.24
CA ARG A 17 8.35 -0.67 -6.01
C ARG A 17 7.41 -1.64 -5.32
N ARG A 18 7.65 -1.90 -4.04
CA ARG A 18 6.82 -2.77 -3.20
C ARG A 18 6.35 -2.03 -1.97
N VAL A 19 5.07 -2.18 -1.67
CA VAL A 19 4.43 -1.59 -0.50
C VAL A 19 3.67 -2.67 0.27
N GLN A 20 3.57 -2.50 1.58
CA GLN A 20 2.79 -3.38 2.45
C GLN A 20 1.61 -2.63 3.05
N CYS A 21 0.42 -3.20 2.96
CA CYS A 21 -0.77 -2.67 3.62
C CYS A 21 -0.61 -2.76 5.15
N ILE A 22 -0.73 -1.62 5.83
CA ILE A 22 -0.69 -1.55 7.30
C ILE A 22 -2.05 -1.24 7.91
N LYS A 23 -2.99 -0.68 7.12
CA LYS A 23 -4.37 -0.45 7.56
C LYS A 23 -5.30 -0.27 6.36
N VAL A 24 -6.44 -0.96 6.36
CA VAL A 24 -7.56 -0.65 5.46
C VAL A 24 -8.39 0.50 6.06
N LEU A 25 -8.66 1.54 5.28
CA LEU A 25 -9.45 2.70 5.71
C LEU A 25 -10.94 2.53 5.40
N GLY A 26 -11.79 3.38 5.99
CA GLY A 26 -13.24 3.35 5.77
C GLY A 26 -14.04 2.56 6.81
N GLY A 27 -13.54 2.45 8.06
CA GLY A 27 -14.30 1.90 9.20
C GLY A 27 -13.43 1.23 10.27
N SER A 28 -13.95 1.12 11.49
CA SER A 28 -13.24 0.51 12.62
C SER A 28 -13.08 -1.02 12.48
N LYS A 29 -14.05 -1.71 11.88
CA LYS A 29 -14.08 -3.18 11.70
C LYS A 29 -13.79 -3.65 10.28
N ARG A 30 -13.35 -2.76 9.38
CA ARG A 30 -13.09 -3.13 7.99
C ARG A 30 -11.85 -4.02 7.89
N ARG A 31 -12.02 -5.22 7.34
CA ARG A 31 -10.97 -6.25 7.22
C ARG A 31 -10.30 -6.27 5.85
N TYR A 32 -11.06 -5.94 4.81
CA TYR A 32 -10.63 -6.10 3.42
C TYR A 32 -10.87 -4.84 2.60
N ALA A 33 -9.95 -4.59 1.67
CA ALA A 33 -10.07 -3.61 0.60
C ALA A 33 -10.26 -4.29 -0.76
N ALA A 34 -11.03 -3.63 -1.62
CA ALA A 34 -11.21 -3.92 -3.03
C ALA A 34 -10.71 -2.74 -3.88
N VAL A 35 -10.85 -2.83 -5.21
CA VAL A 35 -10.51 -1.74 -6.11
C VAL A 35 -11.35 -0.51 -5.77
N GLY A 36 -10.70 0.66 -5.71
CA GLY A 36 -11.33 1.93 -5.33
C GLY A 36 -11.25 2.27 -3.83
N ASP A 37 -10.88 1.31 -2.98
CA ASP A 37 -10.67 1.58 -1.56
C ASP A 37 -9.30 2.20 -1.28
N VAL A 38 -9.23 3.08 -0.27
CA VAL A 38 -7.98 3.68 0.19
C VAL A 38 -7.39 2.86 1.34
N ILE A 39 -6.09 2.60 1.28
CA ILE A 39 -5.33 1.88 2.31
C ILE A 39 -4.12 2.72 2.75
N LYS A 40 -3.71 2.57 4.01
CA LYS A 40 -2.38 3.04 4.45
C LYS A 40 -1.36 1.96 4.17
N VAL A 41 -0.21 2.37 3.63
CA VAL A 41 0.89 1.47 3.27
C VAL A 41 2.21 1.92 3.88
N SER A 42 3.12 0.95 4.06
CA SER A 42 4.54 1.17 4.32
C SER A 42 5.34 0.75 3.09
N VAL A 43 6.27 1.59 2.65
CA VAL A 43 7.20 1.27 1.56
C VAL A 43 8.17 0.19 2.04
N LYS A 44 8.35 -0.87 1.24
CA LYS A 44 9.27 -1.99 1.52
C LYS A 44 10.45 -2.06 0.56
N ASP A 45 10.26 -1.54 -0.65
CA ASP A 45 11.31 -1.39 -1.64
C ASP A 45 11.01 -0.14 -2.47
N ALA A 46 12.06 0.63 -2.76
CA ALA A 46 11.98 1.88 -3.51
C ALA A 46 13.20 2.05 -4.42
N ILE A 47 13.03 2.78 -5.52
CA ILE A 47 14.16 3.10 -6.40
C ILE A 47 15.13 4.06 -5.68
N PRO A 48 16.46 3.95 -5.92
CA PRO A 48 17.47 4.71 -5.19
C PRO A 48 17.28 6.24 -5.22
N ARG A 49 16.73 6.78 -6.31
CA ARG A 49 16.49 8.22 -6.51
C ARG A 49 15.02 8.62 -6.45
N GLY A 50 14.16 7.75 -5.91
CA GLY A 50 12.73 7.98 -5.79
C GLY A 50 12.41 9.04 -4.74
N LYS A 51 11.23 9.66 -4.86
CA LYS A 51 10.75 10.67 -3.91
C LYS A 51 10.43 10.05 -2.54
N VAL A 52 10.03 8.79 -2.53
CA VAL A 52 9.67 8.01 -1.33
C VAL A 52 10.81 7.08 -0.90
N LYS A 53 10.89 6.78 0.40
CA LYS A 53 11.93 5.95 1.05
C LYS A 53 11.28 4.93 1.97
#